data_AF-A0A536WEJ2-F1
#
_entry.id   AF-A0A536WEJ2-F1
#
_cell.length_a   1.000
_cell.length_b   1.000
_cell.length_c   1.000
_cell.angle_alpha   90.00
_cell.angle_beta   90.00
_cell.angle_gamma   90.00
#
_symmetry.space_group_name_H-M   'P 1'
#
loop_
_entity.id
_entity.type
_entity.pdbx_description
1 polymer ?
#
loop_
_entity_poly.entity_id
_entity_poly.type
_entity_poly.pdbx_seq_one_letter_code
_entity_poly.pdbx_strand_id
1 'polypeptide(L)'
;MSDKPSPFTPQQALEFMQKMWNPFGLSMPGVMPPPAPGMAPAAPPFPNPLAMFATLDPAEIDKKIGELRVIENWLTMSLNFMQMSIKTLELQKASLEALRAGAAAASEPTPAPKKSRAKESE
;
A
#
# COMPACT_ATOMS: atom_id res chain seq x y z
N MET A 1 -18.07 -11.58 19.32
CA MET A 1 -17.98 -10.81 18.05
C MET A 1 -16.51 -10.67 17.72
N SER A 2 -16.05 -11.31 16.65
CA SER A 2 -14.64 -11.39 16.26
C SER A 2 -14.27 -10.21 15.38
N ASP A 3 -13.69 -9.16 15.95
CA ASP A 3 -13.03 -8.10 15.18
C ASP A 3 -11.63 -8.59 14.78
N LYS A 4 -11.54 -9.16 13.58
CA LYS A 4 -10.24 -9.36 12.91
C LYS A 4 -9.88 -8.03 12.23
N PRO A 5 -8.68 -7.45 12.46
CA PRO A 5 -8.24 -6.30 11.69
C PRO A 5 -8.19 -6.72 10.21
N SER A 6 -9.03 -6.09 9.39
CA SER A 6 -9.13 -6.44 7.97
C SER A 6 -7.84 -6.05 7.26
N PRO A 7 -7.21 -6.96 6.48
CA PRO A 7 -6.10 -6.59 5.62
C PRO A 7 -6.60 -5.64 4.54
N PHE A 8 -5.74 -4.72 4.10
CA PHE A 8 -6.00 -3.81 2.99
C PHE A 8 -6.52 -4.61 1.79
N THR A 9 -7.78 -4.40 1.42
CA THR A 9 -8.42 -5.23 0.39
C THR A 9 -7.96 -4.79 -1.01
N PRO A 10 -7.98 -5.69 -2.01
CA PRO A 10 -7.69 -5.32 -3.40
C PRO A 10 -8.57 -4.18 -3.91
N GLN A 11 -9.81 -4.07 -3.42
CA GLN A 11 -10.74 -2.98 -3.74
C GLN A 11 -10.29 -1.66 -3.14
N GLN A 12 -9.89 -1.64 -1.87
CA GLN A 12 -9.35 -0.45 -1.21
C GLN A 12 -8.04 0.02 -1.85
N ALA A 13 -7.21 -0.93 -2.30
CA ALA A 13 -6.01 -0.64 -3.06
C ALA A 13 -6.32 0.04 -4.40
N LEU A 14 -7.31 -0.48 -5.13
CA LEU A 14 -7.73 0.06 -6.41
C LEU A 14 -8.34 1.47 -6.26
N GLU A 15 -9.21 1.68 -5.26
CA GLU A 15 -9.81 2.98 -5.00
C GLU A 15 -8.79 4.02 -4.53
N PHE A 16 -7.85 3.62 -3.67
CA PHE A 16 -6.74 4.48 -3.26
C PHE A 16 -5.89 4.90 -4.46
N MET A 17 -5.54 3.95 -5.33
CA MET A 17 -4.77 4.21 -6.55
C MET A 17 -5.55 5.13 -7.51
N GLN A 18 -6.85 4.88 -7.68
CA GLN A 18 -7.71 5.71 -8.53
C GLN A 18 -7.85 7.14 -8.00
N LYS A 19 -7.98 7.31 -6.67
CA LYS A 19 -8.05 8.63 -6.03
C LYS A 19 -6.72 9.38 -6.08
N MET A 20 -5.59 8.66 -5.96
CA MET A 20 -4.25 9.22 -6.10
C MET A 20 -3.95 9.67 -7.54
N TRP A 21 -4.39 8.90 -8.53
CA TRP A 21 -4.09 9.15 -9.94
C TRP A 21 -5.13 9.99 -10.69
N ASN A 22 -6.33 10.18 -10.13
CA ASN A 22 -7.36 11.02 -10.74
C ASN A 22 -8.01 12.01 -9.75
N PRO A 23 -7.23 12.94 -9.16
CA PRO A 23 -7.77 13.88 -8.17
C PRO A 23 -8.77 14.90 -8.76
N PHE A 24 -8.85 15.02 -10.09
CA PHE A 24 -9.71 15.98 -10.79
C PHE A 24 -10.89 15.34 -11.54
N GLY A 25 -11.08 14.02 -11.47
CA GLY A 25 -12.20 13.34 -12.13
C GLY A 25 -12.18 13.41 -13.67
N LEU A 26 -11.01 13.69 -14.27
CA LEU A 26 -10.87 13.69 -15.71
C LEU A 26 -10.84 12.23 -16.19
N SER A 27 -11.81 11.86 -17.01
CA SER A 27 -11.90 10.55 -17.64
C SER A 27 -10.61 10.21 -18.38
N MET A 28 -10.08 9.02 -18.11
CA MET A 28 -8.85 8.46 -18.70
C MET A 28 -8.78 8.74 -20.21
N PRO A 29 -7.66 9.30 -20.73
CA PRO A 29 -7.44 9.39 -22.17
C PRO A 29 -7.47 7.98 -22.77
N GLY A 30 -8.50 7.66 -23.56
CA GLY A 30 -8.65 6.34 -24.18
C GLY A 30 -10.08 5.87 -24.51
N VAL A 31 -11.12 6.51 -23.95
CA VAL A 31 -12.52 6.20 -24.34
C VAL A 31 -13.05 7.34 -25.21
N MET A 32 -12.88 7.23 -26.53
CA MET A 32 -13.51 8.14 -27.48
C MET A 32 -15.00 7.80 -27.64
N PRO A 33 -15.91 8.79 -27.62
CA PRO A 33 -17.26 8.57 -28.11
C PRO A 33 -17.20 8.17 -29.59
N PRO A 34 -18.09 7.27 -30.06
CA PRO A 34 -18.07 6.82 -31.45
C PRO A 34 -18.31 7.99 -32.41
N PRO A 35 -17.65 8.01 -33.58
CA PRO A 35 -17.78 9.12 -34.52
C PRO A 35 -19.19 9.19 -35.13
N ALA A 36 -19.74 10.40 -35.21
CA ALA A 36 -21.01 10.65 -35.89
C ALA A 36 -20.84 10.51 -37.42
N PRO A 37 -21.85 10.01 -38.15
CA PRO A 37 -21.74 9.78 -39.59
C PRO A 37 -21.59 11.10 -40.37
N GLY A 38 -20.58 11.19 -41.24
CA GLY A 38 -20.40 12.31 -42.18
C GLY A 38 -19.18 13.21 -41.93
N MET A 39 -18.42 13.00 -40.85
CA MET A 39 -17.14 13.67 -40.63
C MET A 39 -16.01 12.81 -41.18
N ALA A 40 -15.14 13.37 -42.03
CA ALA A 40 -13.90 12.71 -42.42
C ALA A 40 -13.14 12.27 -41.15
N PRO A 41 -12.46 11.10 -41.14
CA PRO A 41 -11.72 10.67 -39.97
C PRO A 41 -10.69 11.75 -39.65
N ALA A 42 -10.94 12.48 -38.56
CA ALA A 42 -9.93 13.36 -37.98
C ALA A 42 -8.70 12.48 -37.72
N ALA A 43 -7.52 13.01 -38.05
CA ALA A 43 -6.25 12.38 -37.68
C ALA A 43 -6.37 11.84 -36.26
N PRO A 44 -5.90 10.62 -35.97
CA PRO A 44 -6.07 10.02 -34.65
C PRO A 44 -5.65 11.05 -33.60
N PRO A 45 -6.47 11.31 -32.58
CA PRO A 45 -6.21 12.38 -31.60
C PRO A 45 -4.94 12.11 -30.77
N PHE A 46 -4.32 10.95 -30.99
CA PHE A 46 -3.06 10.55 -30.44
C PHE A 46 -1.99 10.61 -31.52
N PRO A 47 -0.88 11.34 -31.27
CA PRO A 47 0.26 11.34 -32.17
C PRO A 47 0.67 9.90 -32.47
N ASN A 48 0.88 9.60 -33.75
CA ASN A 48 1.37 8.29 -34.18
C ASN A 48 2.59 7.90 -33.32
N PRO A 49 2.59 6.73 -32.63
CA PRO A 49 3.71 6.32 -31.77
C PRO A 49 5.05 6.38 -32.50
N LEU A 50 5.06 6.01 -33.78
CA LEU A 50 6.25 6.07 -34.63
C LEU A 50 6.78 7.51 -34.85
N ALA A 51 5.90 8.52 -34.84
CA ALA A 51 6.31 9.92 -34.89
C ALA A 51 6.86 10.42 -33.54
N MET A 52 6.42 9.86 -32.40
CA MET A 52 7.04 10.15 -31.10
C MET A 52 8.46 9.56 -31.00
N PHE A 53 8.71 8.39 -31.60
CA PHE A 53 10.05 7.80 -31.65
C PHE A 53 10.98 8.51 -32.64
N ALA A 54 10.44 9.14 -33.69
CA ALA A 54 11.21 9.86 -34.69
C ALA A 54 11.86 11.16 -34.18
N THR A 55 11.46 11.68 -33.00
CA THR A 55 12.01 12.91 -32.41
C THR A 55 12.95 12.68 -31.22
N LEU A 56 13.27 11.43 -30.87
CA LEU A 56 14.11 11.13 -29.71
C LEU A 56 15.59 11.05 -30.12
N ASP A 57 16.26 12.20 -30.13
CA ASP A 57 17.73 12.29 -30.18
C ASP A 57 18.33 11.44 -29.03
N PRO A 58 19.35 10.58 -29.29
CA PRO A 58 20.07 9.86 -28.23
C PRO A 58 20.46 10.70 -27.02
N ALA A 59 20.84 11.98 -27.22
CA ALA A 59 21.18 12.87 -26.12
C ALA A 59 20.00 13.19 -25.19
N GLU A 60 18.77 13.29 -25.74
CA GLU A 60 17.56 13.46 -24.93
C GLU A 60 17.20 12.20 -24.15
N ILE A 61 17.47 11.02 -24.73
CA ILE A 61 17.31 9.73 -24.04
C ILE A 61 18.25 9.66 -22.84
N ASP A 62 19.53 10.01 -23.00
CA ASP A 62 20.48 10.01 -21.89
C ASP A 62 20.09 10.98 -20.78
N LYS A 63 19.59 12.18 -21.15
CA LYS A 63 19.05 13.14 -20.20
C LYS A 63 17.85 12.58 -19.43
N LYS A 64 16.88 11.98 -20.14
CA LYS A 64 15.70 11.36 -19.52
C LYS A 64 16.08 10.20 -18.61
N ILE A 65 17.07 9.39 -18.98
CA ILE A 65 17.61 8.34 -18.12
C ILE A 65 18.16 8.98 -16.84
N GLY A 66 18.95 10.05 -16.93
CA GLY A 66 19.46 10.78 -15.77
C GLY A 66 18.36 11.29 -14.84
N GLU A 67 17.34 11.96 -15.39
CA GLU A 67 16.18 12.45 -14.62
C GLU A 67 15.46 11.29 -13.90
N LEU A 68 15.20 10.18 -14.61
CA LEU A 68 14.55 9.00 -14.04
C LEU A 68 15.38 8.32 -12.95
N ARG A 69 16.72 8.31 -13.06
CA ARG A 69 17.61 7.80 -12.00
C ARG A 69 17.53 8.63 -10.72
N VAL A 70 17.40 9.95 -10.83
CA VAL A 70 17.21 10.81 -9.66
C VAL A 70 15.87 10.48 -8.98
N ILE A 71 14.81 10.31 -9.77
CA ILE A 71 13.48 9.93 -9.26
C ILE A 71 13.55 8.55 -8.60
N GLU A 72 14.21 7.57 -9.22
CA GLU A 72 14.42 6.23 -8.67
C GLU A 72 15.10 6.27 -7.30
N ASN A 73 16.17 7.07 -7.16
CA ASN A 73 16.89 7.21 -5.89
C ASN A 73 16.01 7.83 -4.79
N TRP A 74 15.23 8.86 -5.12
CA TRP A 74 14.31 9.47 -4.15
C TRP A 74 13.18 8.50 -3.73
N LEU A 75 12.58 7.78 -4.68
CA LEU A 75 11.57 6.78 -4.39
C LEU A 75 12.11 5.65 -3.52
N THR A 76 13.35 5.21 -3.76
CA THR A 76 14.03 4.23 -2.91
C THR A 76 14.21 4.74 -1.49
N MET A 77 14.62 6.00 -1.32
CA MET A 77 14.74 6.63 0.00
C MET A 77 13.37 6.74 0.71
N SER A 78 12.33 7.14 -0.02
CA SER A 78 10.95 7.19 0.49
C SER A 78 10.45 5.82 0.95
N LEU A 79 10.71 4.78 0.15
CA LEU A 79 10.39 3.40 0.50
C LEU A 79 11.09 2.97 1.80
N ASN A 80 12.39 3.23 1.92
CA ASN A 80 13.15 2.90 3.11
C ASN A 80 12.59 3.61 4.36
N PHE A 81 12.19 4.87 4.24
CA PHE A 81 11.57 5.62 5.34
C PHE A 81 10.23 5.01 5.79
N MET A 82 9.36 4.63 4.83
CA MET A 82 8.10 3.95 5.16
C MET A 82 8.34 2.60 5.83
N GLN A 83 9.28 1.80 5.32
CA GLN A 83 9.64 0.51 5.92
C GLN A 83 10.17 0.67 7.34
N MET A 84 11.01 1.67 7.62
CA MET A 84 11.49 1.95 8.98
C MET A 84 10.35 2.38 9.91
N SER A 85 9.41 3.19 9.42
CA SER A 85 8.22 3.60 10.18
C SER A 85 7.34 2.41 10.53
N ILE A 86 7.10 1.51 9.58
CA ILE A 86 6.33 0.27 9.80
C ILE A 86 7.01 -0.59 10.86
N LYS A 87 8.30 -0.90 10.71
CA LYS A 87 9.05 -1.72 11.69
C LYS A 87 9.00 -1.13 13.10
N THR A 88 9.07 0.20 13.21
CA THR A 88 8.96 0.89 14.50
C THR A 88 7.58 0.68 15.13
N LEU A 89 6.52 0.83 14.33
CA LEU A 89 5.15 0.60 14.80
C LEU A 89 4.89 -0.88 15.14
N GLU A 90 5.46 -1.81 14.39
CA GLU A 90 5.38 -3.24 14.69
C GLU A 90 6.05 -3.59 16.03
N LEU A 91 7.22 -3.01 16.31
CA LEU A 91 7.89 -3.17 17.60
C LEU A 91 7.07 -2.56 18.74
N GLN A 92 6.49 -1.37 18.54
CA GLN A 92 5.60 -0.74 19.51
C GLN A 92 4.36 -1.61 19.79
N LYS A 93 3.75 -2.18 18.75
CA LYS A 93 2.61 -3.09 18.87
C LYS A 93 2.99 -4.34 19.68
N ALA A 94 4.10 -5.00 19.36
CA ALA A 94 4.56 -6.20 20.07
C ALA A 94 4.84 -5.91 21.56
N SER A 95 5.41 -4.74 21.87
CA SER A 95 5.63 -4.29 23.26
C SER A 95 4.30 -4.10 24.01
N LEU A 96 3.30 -3.47 23.40
CA LEU A 96 1.98 -3.30 24.00
C LEU A 96 1.26 -4.64 24.23
N GLU A 97 1.38 -5.58 23.30
CA GLU A 97 0.83 -6.94 23.44
C GLU A 97 1.51 -7.70 24.58
N ALA A 98 2.84 -7.60 24.72
CA ALA A 98 3.58 -8.20 25.82
C ALA A 98 3.19 -7.60 27.19
N LEU A 99 3.04 -6.28 27.28
CA LEU A 99 2.57 -5.61 28.49
C LEU A 99 1.16 -6.04 28.87
N ARG A 100 0.26 -6.17 27.89
CA ARG A 100 -1.11 -6.65 28.12
C ARG A 100 -1.15 -8.10 28.58
N ALA A 101 -0.31 -8.97 28.01
CA ALA A 101 -0.17 -10.35 28.45
C ALA A 101 0.38 -10.45 29.88
N GLY A 102 1.39 -9.66 30.22
CA GLY A 102 1.94 -9.59 31.57
C GLY A 102 0.93 -9.07 32.61
N ALA A 103 0.15 -8.04 32.26
CA ALA A 103 -0.92 -7.53 33.12
C ALA A 103 -2.05 -8.56 33.35
N ALA A 104 -2.42 -9.32 32.32
CA ALA A 104 -3.38 -10.43 32.44
C ALA A 104 -2.84 -11.54 33.36
N ALA A 105 -1.57 -11.93 33.21
CA ALA A 105 -0.94 -12.94 34.07
C ALA A 105 -0.83 -12.48 35.54
N ALA A 106 -0.63 -11.19 35.80
CA ALA A 106 -0.64 -10.61 37.15
C ALA A 106 -2.05 -10.54 37.78
N SER A 107 -3.10 -10.66 36.95
CA SER A 107 -4.50 -10.58 37.37
C SER A 107 -5.14 -11.96 37.59
N GLU A 108 -4.48 -13.05 37.17
CA GLU A 108 -4.93 -14.40 37.48
C GLU A 108 -4.66 -14.70 38.97
N PRO A 109 -5.70 -15.07 39.75
CA PRO A 109 -5.48 -15.48 41.13
C PRO A 109 -4.66 -16.76 41.13
N THR A 110 -3.47 -16.71 41.72
CA THR A 110 -2.63 -17.89 42.00
C THR A 110 -3.53 -19.02 42.48
N PRO A 111 -3.58 -20.19 41.81
CA PRO A 111 -4.37 -21.31 42.31
C PRO A 111 -3.80 -21.65 43.69
N ALA A 112 -4.60 -21.38 44.73
CA ALA A 112 -4.24 -21.69 46.10
C ALA A 112 -3.82 -23.16 46.15
N PRO A 113 -2.68 -23.49 46.78
CA PRO A 113 -2.24 -24.87 46.86
C PRO A 113 -3.37 -25.63 47.56
N LYS A 114 -4.04 -26.52 46.81
CA LYS A 114 -5.02 -27.44 47.38
C LYS A 114 -4.27 -28.25 48.43
N LYS A 115 -4.42 -27.88 49.71
CA LYS A 115 -4.09 -28.77 50.81
C LYS A 115 -4.86 -30.04 50.55
N SER A 116 -4.14 -31.07 50.15
CA SER A 116 -4.61 -32.44 50.08
C SER A 116 -5.15 -32.79 51.46
N ARG A 117 -6.45 -32.58 51.65
CA ARG A 117 -7.22 -33.16 52.75
C ARG A 117 -7.36 -34.65 52.43
N ALA A 118 -6.31 -35.40 52.72
CA ALA A 118 -6.31 -36.84 52.85
C ALA A 118 -5.62 -37.14 54.17
N LYS A 119 -6.17 -37.88 55.11
CA LYS A 119 -7.47 -38.49 55.30
C LYS A 119 -7.43 -38.87 56.78
N GLU A 120 -8.30 -38.28 57.57
CA GLU A 120 -8.62 -38.76 58.92
C GLU A 120 -9.45 -40.03 58.72
N SER A 121 -8.88 -41.18 59.07
CA SER A 121 -9.47 -42.52 59.23
C SER A 121 -8.26 -43.46 59.24
N GLU A 122 -7.94 -44.27 60.24
CA GLU A 122 -8.63 -44.83 61.39
C GLU A 122 -7.54 -45.49 62.25
#